data_AF-A0A444LIY6-F1
#
_entry.id   AF-A0A444LIY6-F1
#
_cell.length_a   1.000
_cell.length_b   1.000
_cell.length_c   1.000
_cell.angle_alpha   90.00
_cell.angle_beta   90.00
_cell.angle_gamma   90.00
#
_symmetry.space_group_name_H-M   'P 1'
#
loop_
_entity.id
_entity.type
_entity.pdbx_description
1 polymer ?
#
loop_
_entity_poly.entity_id
_entity_poly.type
_entity_poly.pdbx_seq_one_letter_code
_entity_poly.pdbx_strand_id
1 'polypeptide(L)'
;MAAFKTLDDLTDIAGKRILLRVDLNVPVADGKVTDSTRIERVAPTILELSARGAKVILLAHFGRPKGEPVADMSLSLIVSAVNEVLGRKVFFAADCIGPEAEQAVGKMANGDILLLENTRFHKGEEKNDPAFTEELAQNGDIFVNDAFSAAHRAHASTEGLAHHLPAYAGRTMQAELEALEKGLGNPARPVVAIVGGAKVSSKIDLLQNLVKRVDALVIGGGMANTFLAANGIEVGKSLCEHDLADVAQKIMAEAKASNCTIVLPVDGVVAREFKANAANEVVVTELIPADAMILDVGPQSVEDVKEWIAKAATLVWNGPLGAFEIQPFDAATVAAARFAAERTKAGTLVSVAGGGDTVAALNHAGVADDFSYVSTAGGAFLEWMEGKELPGVAVLSKSE
;
A
#
# COMPACT_ATOMS: atom_id res chain seq x y z
N MET A 1 -2.81 19.84 -12.83
CA MET A 1 -4.09 19.16 -13.12
C MET A 1 -3.84 17.66 -12.98
N ALA A 2 -4.74 16.90 -12.37
CA ALA A 2 -4.57 15.45 -12.23
C ALA A 2 -4.46 14.77 -13.60
N ALA A 3 -3.58 13.78 -13.73
CA ALA A 3 -3.36 13.03 -14.98
C ALA A 3 -4.53 12.08 -15.34
N PHE A 4 -5.52 11.96 -14.46
CA PHE A 4 -6.65 11.04 -14.55
C PHE A 4 -7.97 11.78 -14.28
N LYS A 5 -9.08 11.22 -14.75
CA LYS A 5 -10.43 11.75 -14.46
C LYS A 5 -10.82 11.40 -13.02
N THR A 6 -11.42 12.34 -12.30
CA THR A 6 -11.84 12.21 -10.89
C THR A 6 -13.36 12.39 -10.77
N LEU A 7 -13.90 12.22 -9.57
CA LEU A 7 -15.32 12.49 -9.32
C LEU A 7 -15.74 13.95 -9.58
N ASP A 8 -14.78 14.88 -9.62
CA ASP A 8 -15.03 16.29 -9.93
C ASP A 8 -15.26 16.53 -11.43
N ASP A 9 -14.79 15.61 -12.29
CA ASP A 9 -15.06 15.62 -13.73
C ASP A 9 -16.45 15.01 -14.05
N LEU A 10 -17.14 14.39 -13.08
CA LEU A 10 -18.47 13.83 -13.27
C LEU A 10 -19.55 14.92 -13.22
N THR A 11 -20.34 15.03 -14.28
CA THR A 11 -21.53 15.90 -14.34
C THR A 11 -22.78 15.08 -14.59
N ASP A 12 -23.91 15.48 -14.01
CA ASP A 12 -25.23 14.87 -14.25
C ASP A 12 -25.31 13.34 -14.01
N ILE A 13 -25.04 12.94 -12.76
CA ILE A 13 -25.01 11.52 -12.36
C ILE A 13 -26.28 11.04 -11.64
N ALA A 14 -27.28 11.91 -11.48
CA ALA A 14 -28.53 11.54 -10.82
C ALA A 14 -29.25 10.45 -11.64
N GLY A 15 -29.61 9.35 -10.99
CA GLY A 15 -30.24 8.19 -11.62
C GLY A 15 -29.34 7.31 -12.48
N LYS A 16 -28.07 7.70 -12.72
CA LYS A 16 -27.07 6.86 -13.38
C LYS A 16 -26.65 5.70 -12.49
N ARG A 17 -26.40 4.55 -13.10
CA ARG A 17 -25.85 3.35 -12.47
C ARG A 17 -24.34 3.44 -12.47
N ILE A 18 -23.73 3.54 -11.29
CA ILE A 18 -22.28 3.66 -11.17
C ILE A 18 -21.73 2.34 -10.62
N LEU A 19 -20.94 1.65 -11.44
CA LEU A 19 -20.12 0.53 -10.99
C LEU A 19 -18.92 1.11 -10.26
N LEU A 20 -18.88 0.92 -8.95
CA LEU A 20 -17.85 1.44 -8.07
C LEU A 20 -17.00 0.29 -7.54
N ARG A 21 -15.78 0.15 -8.05
CA ARG A 21 -14.81 -0.83 -7.56
C ARG A 21 -14.17 -0.32 -6.27
N VAL A 22 -14.33 -1.06 -5.19
CA VAL A 22 -13.81 -0.71 -3.84
C VAL A 22 -13.03 -1.87 -3.22
N ASP A 23 -12.07 -1.57 -2.36
CA ASP A 23 -11.41 -2.61 -1.54
C ASP A 23 -12.20 -2.85 -0.26
N LEU A 24 -13.00 -3.91 -0.23
CA LEU A 24 -13.71 -4.39 0.96
C LEU A 24 -13.14 -5.71 1.50
N ASN A 25 -11.91 -6.06 1.12
CA ASN A 25 -11.28 -7.29 1.59
C ASN A 25 -10.75 -7.09 3.03
N VAL A 26 -11.66 -7.12 4.01
CA VAL A 26 -11.40 -6.88 5.44
C VAL A 26 -11.15 -8.19 6.21
N PRO A 27 -10.40 -8.18 7.31
CA PRO A 27 -10.28 -9.37 8.15
C PRO A 27 -11.62 -9.69 8.82
N VAL A 28 -12.01 -10.95 8.77
CA VAL A 28 -13.22 -11.50 9.39
C VAL A 28 -12.82 -12.64 10.33
N ALA A 29 -13.31 -12.60 11.56
CA ALA A 29 -13.21 -13.67 12.53
C ALA A 29 -14.61 -14.00 13.06
N ASP A 30 -14.95 -15.29 13.12
CA ASP A 30 -16.26 -15.76 13.58
C ASP A 30 -17.46 -15.08 12.88
N GLY A 31 -17.31 -14.83 11.57
CA GLY A 31 -18.34 -14.16 10.76
C GLY A 31 -18.51 -12.66 11.03
N LYS A 32 -17.59 -12.03 11.77
CA LYS A 32 -17.60 -10.60 12.07
C LYS A 32 -16.35 -9.91 11.57
N VAL A 33 -16.52 -8.70 11.04
CA VAL A 33 -15.41 -7.82 10.65
C VAL A 33 -14.65 -7.40 11.91
N THR A 34 -13.34 -7.62 11.94
CA THR A 34 -12.47 -7.25 13.08
C THR A 34 -11.73 -5.92 12.88
N ASP A 35 -11.67 -5.43 11.64
CA ASP A 35 -11.07 -4.15 11.26
C ASP A 35 -11.87 -3.53 10.11
N SER A 36 -12.51 -2.40 10.37
CA SER A 36 -13.36 -1.64 9.43
C SER A 36 -12.58 -0.62 8.59
N THR A 37 -11.26 -0.47 8.78
CA THR A 37 -10.45 0.58 8.15
C THR A 37 -10.66 0.67 6.63
N ARG A 38 -10.74 -0.47 5.94
CA ARG A 38 -10.94 -0.47 4.47
C ARG A 38 -12.33 0.03 4.06
N ILE A 39 -13.36 -0.29 4.85
CA ILE A 39 -14.74 0.18 4.62
C ILE A 39 -14.79 1.70 4.85
N GLU A 40 -14.20 2.17 5.94
CA GLU A 40 -14.13 3.59 6.30
C GLU A 40 -13.42 4.41 5.24
N ARG A 41 -12.32 3.90 4.67
CA ARG A 41 -11.56 4.59 3.63
C ARG A 41 -12.36 4.85 2.35
N VAL A 42 -13.19 3.91 1.92
CA VAL A 42 -14.00 4.05 0.69
C VAL A 42 -15.36 4.71 0.92
N ALA A 43 -15.80 4.83 2.17
CA ALA A 43 -17.07 5.44 2.54
C ALA A 43 -17.29 6.85 1.95
N PRO A 44 -16.30 7.77 1.91
CA PRO A 44 -16.47 9.09 1.31
C PRO A 44 -16.91 9.03 -0.16
N THR A 45 -16.28 8.18 -0.98
CA THR A 45 -16.64 7.98 -2.39
C THR A 45 -18.08 7.48 -2.53
N ILE A 46 -18.44 6.46 -1.75
CA ILE A 46 -19.77 5.84 -1.79
C ILE A 46 -20.86 6.87 -1.42
N LEU A 47 -20.64 7.59 -0.33
CA LEU A 47 -21.60 8.57 0.20
C LEU A 47 -21.74 9.79 -0.70
N GLU A 48 -20.64 10.28 -1.31
CA GLU A 48 -20.69 11.38 -2.26
C GLU A 48 -21.56 11.04 -3.48
N LEU A 49 -21.33 9.88 -4.10
CA LEU A 49 -22.09 9.43 -5.28
C LEU A 49 -23.57 9.20 -4.95
N SER A 50 -23.84 8.55 -3.81
CA SER A 50 -25.20 8.32 -3.30
C SER A 50 -25.93 9.65 -3.02
N ALA A 51 -25.26 10.61 -2.37
CA ALA A 51 -25.83 11.94 -2.08
C ALA A 51 -26.13 12.75 -3.35
N ARG A 52 -25.36 12.55 -4.42
CA ARG A 52 -25.58 13.13 -5.75
C ARG A 52 -26.69 12.41 -6.55
N GLY A 53 -27.35 11.42 -5.96
CA GLY A 53 -28.51 10.72 -6.53
C GLY A 53 -28.17 9.61 -7.50
N ALA A 54 -26.90 9.17 -7.59
CA ALA A 54 -26.53 8.01 -8.38
C ALA A 54 -27.03 6.71 -7.73
N LYS A 55 -27.20 5.67 -8.53
CA LYS A 55 -27.43 4.28 -8.07
C LYS A 55 -26.06 3.64 -7.94
N VAL A 56 -25.56 3.50 -6.71
CA VAL A 56 -24.17 3.08 -6.45
C VAL A 56 -24.10 1.56 -6.33
N ILE A 57 -23.38 0.92 -7.25
CA ILE A 57 -23.25 -0.54 -7.33
C ILE A 57 -21.80 -0.89 -6.99
N LEU A 58 -21.58 -1.40 -5.80
CA LEU A 58 -20.27 -1.75 -5.27
C LEU A 58 -19.81 -3.09 -5.85
N LEU A 59 -18.61 -3.06 -6.42
CA LEU A 59 -17.86 -4.23 -6.86
C LEU A 59 -16.69 -4.44 -5.88
N ALA A 60 -16.60 -5.63 -5.31
CA ALA A 60 -15.50 -5.99 -4.45
C ALA A 60 -15.08 -7.45 -4.64
N HIS A 61 -13.87 -7.75 -4.18
CA HIS A 61 -13.43 -9.11 -4.00
C HIS A 61 -13.30 -9.39 -2.51
N PHE A 62 -13.42 -10.66 -2.13
CA PHE A 62 -13.18 -11.09 -0.76
C PHE A 62 -12.39 -12.40 -0.74
N GLY A 63 -11.24 -12.41 -0.07
CA GLY A 63 -10.35 -13.56 -0.05
C GLY A 63 -9.85 -14.00 -1.43
N ARG A 64 -9.62 -15.31 -1.56
CA ARG A 64 -9.10 -15.98 -2.78
C ARG A 64 -9.90 -17.26 -3.05
N PRO A 65 -11.14 -17.13 -3.54
CA PRO A 65 -12.05 -18.27 -3.73
C PRO A 65 -11.73 -19.12 -4.98
N LYS A 66 -10.74 -18.72 -5.80
CA LYS A 66 -10.29 -19.44 -7.00
C LYS A 66 -11.38 -19.64 -8.06
N GLY A 67 -12.29 -18.68 -8.18
CA GLY A 67 -13.32 -18.68 -9.23
C GLY A 67 -14.48 -19.64 -8.96
N GLU A 68 -14.76 -19.95 -7.69
CA GLU A 68 -15.91 -20.76 -7.27
C GLU A 68 -16.56 -20.15 -6.02
N PRO A 69 -17.89 -20.27 -5.83
CA PRO A 69 -18.54 -19.76 -4.63
C PRO A 69 -18.04 -20.46 -3.35
N VAL A 70 -17.61 -19.67 -2.37
CA VAL A 70 -17.15 -20.14 -1.05
C VAL A 70 -17.85 -19.33 0.03
N ALA A 71 -18.62 -20.00 0.91
CA ALA A 71 -19.46 -19.35 1.91
C ALA A 71 -18.68 -18.37 2.81
N ASP A 72 -17.51 -18.78 3.30
CA ASP A 72 -16.65 -17.96 4.16
C ASP A 72 -15.93 -16.81 3.41
N MET A 73 -16.14 -16.71 2.10
CA MET A 73 -15.64 -15.64 1.25
C MET A 73 -16.77 -14.91 0.52
N SER A 74 -18.01 -15.02 1.01
CA SER A 74 -19.14 -14.21 0.54
C SER A 74 -19.06 -12.79 1.10
N LEU A 75 -19.36 -11.79 0.27
CA LEU A 75 -19.49 -10.39 0.68
C LEU A 75 -20.74 -10.16 1.54
N SER A 76 -21.70 -11.10 1.57
CA SER A 76 -22.85 -11.04 2.49
C SER A 76 -22.42 -10.94 3.96
N LEU A 77 -21.26 -11.52 4.32
CA LEU A 77 -20.68 -11.50 5.66
C LEU A 77 -20.31 -10.09 6.14
N ILE A 78 -20.02 -9.18 5.21
CA ILE A 78 -19.55 -7.83 5.55
C ILE A 78 -20.65 -6.76 5.39
N VAL A 79 -21.81 -7.09 4.82
CA VAL A 79 -22.92 -6.13 4.58
C VAL A 79 -23.30 -5.38 5.85
N SER A 80 -23.37 -6.08 6.99
CA SER A 80 -23.70 -5.44 8.27
C SER A 80 -22.68 -4.37 8.68
N ALA A 81 -21.39 -4.66 8.52
CA ALA A 81 -20.33 -3.69 8.84
C ALA A 81 -20.33 -2.52 7.86
N VAL A 82 -20.57 -2.78 6.56
CA VAL A 82 -20.71 -1.72 5.56
C VAL A 82 -21.91 -0.81 5.90
N ASN A 83 -23.05 -1.37 6.29
CA ASN A 83 -24.22 -0.59 6.72
C ASN A 83 -23.90 0.32 7.91
N GLU A 84 -23.20 -0.22 8.91
CA GLU A 84 -22.82 0.50 10.12
C GLU A 84 -21.91 1.68 9.80
N VAL A 85 -20.84 1.45 9.03
CA VAL A 85 -19.89 2.51 8.65
C VAL A 85 -20.53 3.58 7.78
N LEU A 86 -21.38 3.19 6.81
CA LEU A 86 -22.04 4.15 5.93
C LEU A 86 -23.20 4.89 6.59
N GLY A 87 -23.74 4.38 7.71
CA GLY A 87 -24.97 4.88 8.30
C GLY A 87 -26.17 4.81 7.34
N ARG A 88 -26.12 3.91 6.35
CA ARG A 88 -27.12 3.76 5.29
C ARG A 88 -27.37 2.29 5.00
N LYS A 89 -28.57 1.98 4.52
CA LYS A 89 -28.91 0.64 4.06
C LYS A 89 -28.19 0.34 2.74
N VAL A 90 -27.46 -0.76 2.72
CA VAL A 90 -26.84 -1.37 1.55
C VAL A 90 -27.64 -2.63 1.22
N PHE A 91 -28.13 -2.69 -0.01
CA PHE A 91 -28.73 -3.88 -0.57
C PHE A 91 -27.65 -4.87 -0.98
N PHE A 92 -28.01 -6.15 -1.10
CA PHE A 92 -27.08 -7.19 -1.50
C PHE A 92 -27.68 -8.03 -2.63
N ALA A 93 -26.87 -8.35 -3.64
CA ALA A 93 -27.19 -9.31 -4.69
C ALA A 93 -26.30 -10.55 -4.53
N ALA A 94 -26.87 -11.73 -4.70
CA ALA A 94 -26.17 -13.01 -4.53
C ALA A 94 -25.21 -13.36 -5.70
N ASP A 95 -25.18 -12.53 -6.73
CA ASP A 95 -24.24 -12.61 -7.85
C ASP A 95 -23.84 -11.19 -8.29
N CYS A 96 -22.75 -11.06 -9.06
CA CYS A 96 -22.31 -9.82 -9.69
C CYS A 96 -22.67 -9.70 -11.17
N ILE A 97 -23.14 -10.79 -11.79
CA ILE A 97 -23.62 -10.84 -13.17
C ILE A 97 -24.95 -11.60 -13.25
N GLY A 98 -25.53 -11.70 -14.44
CA GLY A 98 -26.75 -12.48 -14.67
C GLY A 98 -28.03 -11.96 -14.01
N PRO A 99 -29.10 -12.79 -13.99
CA PRO A 99 -30.44 -12.37 -13.60
C PRO A 99 -30.54 -11.80 -12.18
N GLU A 100 -29.76 -12.33 -11.24
CA GLU A 100 -29.71 -11.88 -9.85
C GLU A 100 -29.19 -10.44 -9.74
N ALA A 101 -28.11 -10.12 -10.45
CA ALA A 101 -27.55 -8.78 -10.50
C ALA A 101 -28.49 -7.82 -11.23
N GLU A 102 -28.99 -8.21 -12.41
CA GLU A 102 -29.93 -7.41 -13.21
C GLU A 102 -31.18 -7.02 -12.41
N GLN A 103 -31.77 -8.00 -11.71
CA GLN A 103 -32.98 -7.77 -10.93
C GLN A 103 -32.71 -6.83 -9.74
N ALA A 104 -31.57 -6.98 -9.07
CA ALA A 104 -31.19 -6.12 -7.95
C ALA A 104 -30.95 -4.68 -8.42
N VAL A 105 -30.20 -4.50 -9.51
CA VAL A 105 -29.93 -3.18 -10.13
C VAL A 105 -31.22 -2.51 -10.61
N GLY A 106 -32.13 -3.27 -11.24
CA GLY A 106 -33.40 -2.75 -11.73
C GLY A 106 -34.35 -2.23 -10.64
N LYS A 107 -34.20 -2.71 -9.39
CA LYS A 107 -35.01 -2.28 -8.24
C LYS A 107 -34.46 -1.04 -7.52
N MET A 108 -33.24 -0.61 -7.83
CA MET A 108 -32.60 0.52 -7.14
C MET A 108 -33.32 1.85 -7.43
N ALA A 109 -33.59 2.60 -6.37
CA ALA A 109 -33.94 4.01 -6.41
C ALA A 109 -32.69 4.89 -6.46
N ASN A 110 -32.86 6.17 -6.81
CA ASN A 110 -31.77 7.13 -6.83
C ASN A 110 -31.18 7.31 -5.41
N GLY A 111 -29.86 7.21 -5.29
CA GLY A 111 -29.16 7.25 -4.02
C GLY A 111 -29.03 5.89 -3.31
N ASP A 112 -29.65 4.83 -3.82
CA ASP A 112 -29.47 3.49 -3.27
C ASP A 112 -28.04 2.98 -3.47
N ILE A 113 -27.61 2.13 -2.53
CA ILE A 113 -26.32 1.47 -2.54
C ILE A 113 -26.56 -0.04 -2.59
N LEU A 114 -25.97 -0.71 -3.57
CA LEU A 114 -26.06 -2.16 -3.77
C LEU A 114 -24.66 -2.76 -3.74
N LEU A 115 -24.43 -3.76 -2.91
CA LEU A 115 -23.23 -4.59 -2.93
C LEU A 115 -23.50 -5.85 -3.74
N LEU A 116 -22.77 -6.04 -4.83
CA LEU A 116 -22.79 -7.31 -5.56
C LEU A 116 -21.91 -8.34 -4.85
N GLU A 117 -22.16 -9.62 -5.15
CA GLU A 117 -21.34 -10.70 -4.61
C GLU A 117 -19.91 -10.65 -5.15
N ASN A 118 -19.02 -11.38 -4.47
CA ASN A 118 -17.58 -11.44 -4.68
C ASN A 118 -17.23 -11.67 -6.15
N THR A 119 -16.58 -10.69 -6.79
CA THR A 119 -16.20 -10.77 -8.21
C THR A 119 -15.30 -11.97 -8.50
N ARG A 120 -14.51 -12.43 -7.52
CA ARG A 120 -13.63 -13.60 -7.66
C ARG A 120 -14.34 -14.94 -7.55
N PHE A 121 -15.65 -14.99 -7.31
CA PHE A 121 -16.42 -16.22 -7.53
C PHE A 121 -16.52 -16.58 -9.02
N HIS A 122 -16.21 -15.64 -9.91
CA HIS A 122 -16.12 -15.87 -11.34
C HIS A 122 -14.67 -16.01 -11.80
N LYS A 123 -14.36 -17.11 -12.51
CA LYS A 123 -13.02 -17.34 -13.09
C LYS A 123 -12.60 -16.26 -14.10
N GLY A 124 -13.57 -15.55 -14.67
CA GLY A 124 -13.34 -14.45 -15.61
C GLY A 124 -12.71 -13.21 -14.98
N GLU A 125 -12.93 -12.97 -13.69
CA GLU A 125 -12.42 -11.77 -13.00
C GLU A 125 -10.90 -11.66 -13.06
N GLU A 126 -10.18 -12.68 -12.56
CA GLU A 126 -8.71 -12.64 -12.48
C GLU A 126 -8.03 -12.81 -13.85
N LYS A 127 -8.77 -13.28 -14.85
CA LYS A 127 -8.29 -13.45 -16.24
C LYS A 127 -8.58 -12.23 -17.11
N ASN A 128 -9.29 -11.23 -16.58
CA ASN A 128 -9.82 -10.12 -17.36
C ASN A 128 -10.59 -10.62 -18.60
N ASP A 129 -11.42 -11.63 -18.40
CA ASP A 129 -12.12 -12.31 -19.48
C ASP A 129 -13.11 -11.35 -20.16
N PRO A 130 -13.03 -11.14 -21.50
CA PRO A 130 -13.87 -10.16 -22.19
C PRO A 130 -15.38 -10.42 -22.03
N ALA A 131 -15.83 -11.68 -22.01
CA ALA A 131 -17.24 -11.99 -21.90
C ALA A 131 -17.76 -11.66 -20.49
N PHE A 132 -16.98 -12.00 -19.45
CA PHE A 132 -17.30 -11.61 -18.08
C PHE A 132 -17.32 -10.08 -17.90
N THR A 133 -16.34 -9.37 -18.46
CA THR A 133 -16.27 -7.90 -18.39
C THR A 133 -17.47 -7.24 -19.08
N GLU A 134 -17.88 -7.75 -20.25
CA GLU A 134 -19.05 -7.24 -20.97
C GLU A 134 -20.33 -7.44 -20.17
N GLU A 135 -20.54 -8.61 -19.56
CA GLU A 135 -21.70 -8.87 -18.70
C GLU A 135 -21.70 -7.99 -17.45
N LEU A 136 -20.54 -7.79 -16.83
CA LEU A 136 -20.38 -6.89 -15.68
C LEU A 136 -20.71 -5.44 -16.07
N ALA A 137 -20.28 -4.99 -17.26
CA ALA A 137 -20.50 -3.63 -17.76
C ALA A 137 -21.99 -3.33 -18.03
N GLN A 138 -22.82 -4.33 -18.37
CA GLN A 138 -24.27 -4.14 -18.60
C GLN A 138 -25.01 -3.59 -17.37
N ASN A 139 -24.46 -3.82 -16.17
CA ASN A 139 -25.02 -3.34 -14.91
C ASN A 139 -24.80 -1.83 -14.68
N GLY A 140 -23.93 -1.17 -15.45
CA GLY A 140 -23.49 0.19 -15.23
C GLY A 140 -23.66 1.14 -16.42
N ASP A 141 -23.61 2.43 -16.13
CA ASP A 141 -23.46 3.51 -17.11
C ASP A 141 -22.08 4.17 -17.01
N ILE A 142 -21.45 4.12 -15.83
CA ILE A 142 -20.18 4.76 -15.48
C ILE A 142 -19.37 3.79 -14.61
N PHE A 143 -18.06 3.76 -14.80
CA PHE A 143 -17.12 3.05 -13.95
C PHE A 143 -16.33 4.02 -13.07
N VAL A 144 -16.29 3.74 -11.77
CA VAL A 144 -15.43 4.43 -10.81
C VAL A 144 -14.52 3.40 -10.16
N ASN A 145 -13.22 3.59 -10.27
CA ASN A 145 -12.23 2.76 -9.58
C ASN A 145 -11.72 3.49 -8.34
N ASP A 146 -12.05 2.95 -7.17
CA ASP A 146 -11.59 3.43 -5.87
C ASP A 146 -10.76 2.38 -5.10
N ALA A 147 -10.29 1.33 -5.80
CA ALA A 147 -9.56 0.21 -5.22
C ALA A 147 -8.08 0.22 -5.62
N PHE A 148 -7.31 1.22 -5.16
CA PHE A 148 -5.88 1.34 -5.48
C PHE A 148 -5.08 0.08 -5.11
N SER A 149 -5.40 -0.58 -3.99
CA SER A 149 -4.78 -1.84 -3.56
C SER A 149 -4.91 -2.99 -4.59
N ALA A 150 -5.92 -2.95 -5.44
CA ALA A 150 -6.16 -3.93 -6.50
C ALA A 150 -5.72 -3.44 -7.89
N ALA A 151 -5.29 -2.18 -8.02
CA ALA A 151 -5.01 -1.55 -9.32
C ALA A 151 -3.72 -2.07 -9.99
N HIS A 152 -2.85 -2.75 -9.24
CA HIS A 152 -1.67 -3.45 -9.76
C HIS A 152 -2.03 -4.75 -10.53
N ARG A 153 -3.32 -5.12 -10.58
CA ARG A 153 -3.81 -6.28 -11.33
C ARG A 153 -4.72 -5.84 -12.46
N ALA A 154 -4.49 -6.37 -13.65
CA ALA A 154 -5.40 -6.25 -14.78
C ALA A 154 -6.51 -7.31 -14.64
N HIS A 155 -7.52 -7.02 -13.83
CA HIS A 155 -8.73 -7.84 -13.70
C HIS A 155 -9.92 -7.14 -14.37
N ALA A 156 -10.98 -7.90 -14.63
CA ALA A 156 -12.20 -7.37 -15.24
C ALA A 156 -12.76 -6.16 -14.45
N SER A 157 -12.89 -6.29 -13.13
CA SER A 157 -13.46 -5.24 -12.29
C SER A 157 -12.49 -4.08 -11.92
N THR A 158 -11.20 -4.17 -12.26
CA THR A 158 -10.19 -3.15 -11.95
C THR A 158 -9.64 -2.43 -13.18
N GLU A 159 -9.65 -3.09 -14.32
CA GLU A 159 -9.05 -2.63 -15.57
C GLU A 159 -10.01 -2.81 -16.75
N GLY A 160 -10.59 -4.02 -16.91
CA GLY A 160 -11.44 -4.35 -18.04
C GLY A 160 -12.62 -3.40 -18.23
N LEU A 161 -13.37 -3.11 -17.17
CA LEU A 161 -14.55 -2.23 -17.20
C LEU A 161 -14.27 -0.84 -17.78
N ALA A 162 -13.04 -0.32 -17.60
CA ALA A 162 -12.68 1.01 -18.08
C ALA A 162 -12.59 1.10 -19.61
N HIS A 163 -12.49 -0.03 -20.32
CA HIS A 163 -12.57 -0.07 -21.78
C HIS A 163 -14.02 -0.04 -22.31
N HIS A 164 -14.99 -0.38 -21.46
CA HIS A 164 -16.41 -0.44 -21.82
C HIS A 164 -17.20 0.77 -21.36
N LEU A 165 -16.78 1.41 -20.27
CA LEU A 165 -17.51 2.51 -19.63
C LEU A 165 -16.61 3.71 -19.39
N PRO A 166 -17.15 4.94 -19.40
CA PRO A 166 -16.42 6.12 -18.92
C PRO A 166 -15.87 5.88 -17.51
N ALA A 167 -14.54 5.95 -17.38
CA ALA A 167 -13.82 5.58 -16.17
C ALA A 167 -13.30 6.80 -15.40
N TYR A 168 -13.42 6.75 -14.07
CA TYR A 168 -13.01 7.80 -13.15
C TYR A 168 -12.34 7.21 -11.91
N ALA A 169 -11.42 7.95 -11.30
CA ALA A 169 -10.86 7.66 -9.99
C ALA A 169 -11.83 8.10 -8.88
N GLY A 170 -12.06 7.23 -7.90
CA GLY A 170 -12.70 7.60 -6.64
C GLY A 170 -11.77 8.41 -5.73
N ARG A 171 -12.25 8.82 -4.55
CA ARG A 171 -11.51 9.67 -3.62
C ARG A 171 -10.30 8.97 -2.99
N THR A 172 -10.42 7.68 -2.68
CA THR A 172 -9.32 6.87 -2.15
C THR A 172 -8.22 6.72 -3.22
N MET A 173 -8.60 6.36 -4.44
CA MET A 173 -7.68 6.26 -5.58
C MET A 173 -6.99 7.60 -5.85
N GLN A 174 -7.74 8.69 -5.90
CA GLN A 174 -7.21 10.03 -6.08
C GLN A 174 -6.19 10.38 -5.00
N ALA A 175 -6.54 10.18 -3.72
CA ALA A 175 -5.65 10.50 -2.61
C ALA A 175 -4.35 9.68 -2.63
N GLU A 176 -4.42 8.38 -2.96
CA GLU A 176 -3.24 7.52 -3.12
C GLU A 176 -2.34 8.07 -4.24
N LEU A 177 -2.89 8.34 -5.42
CA LEU A 177 -2.12 8.82 -6.57
C LEU A 177 -1.50 10.20 -6.32
N GLU A 178 -2.23 11.12 -5.68
CA GLU A 178 -1.69 12.44 -5.31
C GLU A 178 -0.57 12.34 -4.27
N ALA A 179 -0.67 11.43 -3.30
CA ALA A 179 0.37 11.20 -2.31
C ALA A 179 1.63 10.60 -2.95
N LEU A 180 1.45 9.62 -3.84
CA LEU A 180 2.55 9.00 -4.58
C LEU A 180 3.25 10.01 -5.49
N GLU A 181 2.50 10.84 -6.21
CA GLU A 181 3.05 11.91 -7.03
C GLU A 181 3.89 12.90 -6.18
N LYS A 182 3.39 13.31 -5.01
CA LYS A 182 4.14 14.15 -4.07
C LYS A 182 5.36 13.46 -3.46
N GLY A 183 5.34 12.13 -3.36
CA GLY A 183 6.41 11.33 -2.75
C GLY A 183 7.59 11.01 -3.67
N LEU A 184 7.32 10.55 -4.90
CA LEU A 184 8.37 10.14 -5.87
C LEU A 184 8.15 10.60 -7.31
N GLY A 185 6.96 11.08 -7.68
CA GLY A 185 6.67 11.54 -9.05
C GLY A 185 7.27 12.93 -9.30
N ASN A 186 6.78 13.92 -8.58
CA ASN A 186 7.26 15.30 -8.56
C ASN A 186 7.45 15.81 -7.11
N PRO A 187 8.41 15.23 -6.36
CA PRO A 187 8.58 15.54 -4.94
C PRO A 187 9.34 16.85 -4.70
N ALA A 188 9.11 17.44 -3.53
CA ALA A 188 9.97 18.51 -3.02
C ALA A 188 11.33 17.92 -2.60
N ARG A 189 12.42 18.52 -3.06
CA ARG A 189 13.79 18.06 -2.76
C ARG A 189 14.41 18.83 -1.59
N PRO A 190 15.26 18.20 -0.77
CA PRO A 190 15.79 16.84 -0.91
C PRO A 190 14.78 15.73 -0.57
N VAL A 191 14.88 14.60 -1.28
CA VAL A 191 14.08 13.39 -1.06
C VAL A 191 14.94 12.34 -0.36
N VAL A 192 14.44 11.83 0.76
CA VAL A 192 15.02 10.70 1.47
C VAL A 192 14.06 9.53 1.38
N ALA A 193 14.57 8.35 1.02
CA ALA A 193 13.84 7.10 1.17
C ALA A 193 14.42 6.28 2.32
N ILE A 194 13.54 5.70 3.14
CA ILE A 194 13.88 4.68 4.13
C ILE A 194 13.31 3.35 3.66
N VAL A 195 14.20 2.40 3.40
CA VAL A 195 13.81 1.03 3.02
C VAL A 195 14.37 0.05 4.03
N GLY A 196 13.50 -0.79 4.56
CA GLY A 196 13.86 -1.82 5.53
C GLY A 196 13.15 -3.15 5.26
N GLY A 197 13.12 -3.99 6.28
CA GLY A 197 12.61 -5.36 6.19
C GLY A 197 13.72 -6.41 6.09
N ALA A 198 13.33 -7.65 5.84
CA ALA A 198 14.18 -8.81 6.08
C ALA A 198 15.12 -9.18 4.91
N LYS A 199 14.66 -9.06 3.66
CA LYS A 199 15.36 -9.65 2.49
C LYS A 199 15.54 -8.67 1.33
N VAL A 200 16.76 -8.61 0.80
CA VAL A 200 17.11 -7.85 -0.41
C VAL A 200 16.41 -8.45 -1.63
N SER A 201 16.33 -9.78 -1.75
CA SER A 201 15.71 -10.46 -2.90
C SER A 201 14.30 -9.96 -3.23
N SER A 202 13.52 -9.61 -2.20
CA SER A 202 12.16 -9.07 -2.34
C SER A 202 12.08 -7.58 -2.71
N LYS A 203 13.21 -6.88 -2.77
CA LYS A 203 13.29 -5.41 -2.88
C LYS A 203 14.25 -4.91 -3.95
N ILE A 204 14.81 -5.79 -4.78
CA ILE A 204 15.82 -5.42 -5.79
C ILE A 204 15.28 -4.35 -6.74
N ASP A 205 14.13 -4.59 -7.37
CA ASP A 205 13.49 -3.64 -8.30
C ASP A 205 13.24 -2.29 -7.61
N LEU A 206 12.79 -2.34 -6.35
CA LEU A 206 12.51 -1.14 -5.56
C LEU A 206 13.77 -0.31 -5.37
N LEU A 207 14.84 -0.93 -4.87
CA LEU A 207 16.10 -0.26 -4.59
C LEU A 207 16.68 0.33 -5.88
N GLN A 208 16.69 -0.42 -6.98
CA GLN A 208 17.18 0.05 -8.28
C GLN A 208 16.39 1.25 -8.83
N ASN A 209 15.08 1.31 -8.61
CA ASN A 209 14.30 2.48 -9.00
C ASN A 209 14.54 3.67 -8.05
N LEU A 210 14.58 3.43 -6.74
CA LEU A 210 14.73 4.50 -5.75
C LEU A 210 16.07 5.22 -5.86
N VAL A 211 17.18 4.51 -6.04
CA VAL A 211 18.51 5.14 -6.15
C VAL A 211 18.63 6.12 -7.31
N LYS A 212 17.73 6.05 -8.30
CA LYS A 212 17.66 6.99 -9.43
C LYS A 212 16.78 8.22 -9.16
N ARG A 213 15.96 8.15 -8.11
CA ARG A 213 14.91 9.14 -7.83
C ARG A 213 15.16 9.95 -6.58
N VAL A 214 15.87 9.41 -5.59
CA VAL A 214 16.06 10.03 -4.27
C VAL A 214 17.47 10.58 -4.08
N ASP A 215 17.60 11.59 -3.21
CA ASP A 215 18.89 12.20 -2.86
C ASP A 215 19.65 11.34 -1.83
N ALA A 216 18.92 10.65 -0.95
CA ALA A 216 19.49 9.61 -0.09
C ALA A 216 18.55 8.42 0.12
N LEU A 217 19.15 7.24 0.20
CA LEU A 217 18.48 5.97 0.48
C LEU A 217 19.07 5.35 1.74
N VAL A 218 18.29 5.39 2.82
CA VAL A 218 18.57 4.68 4.06
C VAL A 218 18.15 3.23 3.88
N ILE A 219 19.07 2.30 4.15
CA ILE A 219 18.81 0.87 4.12
C ILE A 219 18.96 0.32 5.54
N GLY A 220 17.86 -0.13 6.13
CA GLY A 220 17.81 -0.73 7.46
C GLY A 220 17.28 -2.17 7.44
N GLY A 221 16.89 -2.68 8.61
CA GLY A 221 16.36 -4.03 8.77
C GLY A 221 17.39 -5.12 8.48
N GLY A 222 16.93 -6.37 8.41
CA GLY A 222 17.77 -7.52 8.08
C GLY A 222 18.46 -7.41 6.72
N MET A 223 17.85 -6.73 5.76
CA MET A 223 18.41 -6.56 4.42
C MET A 223 19.69 -5.69 4.40
N ALA A 224 19.87 -4.79 5.38
CA ALA A 224 21.09 -3.97 5.48
C ALA A 224 22.35 -4.84 5.68
N ASN A 225 22.21 -6.01 6.33
CA ASN A 225 23.33 -6.92 6.56
C ASN A 225 23.93 -7.44 5.25
N THR A 226 23.14 -7.64 4.21
CA THR A 226 23.65 -8.02 2.88
C THR A 226 24.52 -6.92 2.28
N PHE A 227 24.17 -5.65 2.48
CA PHE A 227 24.97 -4.52 2.02
C PHE A 227 26.26 -4.36 2.84
N LEU A 228 26.20 -4.56 4.16
CA LEU A 228 27.37 -4.58 5.03
C LEU A 228 28.34 -5.71 4.63
N ALA A 229 27.82 -6.94 4.47
CA ALA A 229 28.59 -8.09 4.04
C ALA A 229 29.22 -7.91 2.65
N ALA A 230 28.48 -7.29 1.72
CA ALA A 230 29.01 -6.94 0.41
C ALA A 230 30.21 -5.97 0.50
N ASN A 231 30.29 -5.13 1.53
CA ASN A 231 31.41 -4.22 1.81
C ASN A 231 32.51 -4.86 2.69
N GLY A 232 32.48 -6.18 2.89
CA GLY A 232 33.50 -6.91 3.64
C GLY A 232 33.35 -6.84 5.15
N ILE A 233 32.18 -6.41 5.65
CA ILE A 233 31.87 -6.41 7.08
C ILE A 233 31.31 -7.78 7.49
N GLU A 234 31.87 -8.37 8.53
CA GLU A 234 31.36 -9.61 9.11
C GLU A 234 30.04 -9.35 9.86
N VAL A 235 28.98 -10.07 9.51
CA VAL A 235 27.63 -9.88 10.08
C VAL A 235 27.21 -10.99 11.04
N GLY A 236 28.12 -11.87 11.44
CA GLY A 236 27.85 -12.96 12.37
C GLY A 236 26.73 -13.90 11.90
N LYS A 237 25.73 -14.12 12.76
CA LYS A 237 24.52 -14.93 12.46
C LYS A 237 23.35 -14.09 11.93
N SER A 238 23.57 -12.84 11.58
CA SER A 238 22.51 -11.97 11.08
C SER A 238 21.93 -12.51 9.78
N LEU A 239 20.65 -12.22 9.53
CA LEU A 239 20.03 -12.55 8.25
C LEU A 239 20.77 -11.84 7.12
N CYS A 240 21.35 -12.60 6.18
CA CYS A 240 22.18 -12.09 5.10
C CYS A 240 22.04 -12.98 3.86
N GLU A 241 21.82 -12.38 2.69
CA GLU A 241 21.74 -13.06 1.39
C GLU A 241 23.08 -12.92 0.66
N HIS A 242 24.08 -13.71 1.08
CA HIS A 242 25.46 -13.62 0.57
C HIS A 242 25.58 -13.81 -0.95
N ASP A 243 24.67 -14.57 -1.55
CA ASP A 243 24.56 -14.78 -3.00
C ASP A 243 24.14 -13.50 -3.76
N LEU A 244 23.62 -12.49 -3.06
CA LEU A 244 23.22 -11.20 -3.62
C LEU A 244 24.26 -10.09 -3.38
N ALA A 245 25.47 -10.41 -2.91
CA ALA A 245 26.53 -9.42 -2.70
C ALA A 245 26.84 -8.60 -3.96
N ASP A 246 26.93 -9.24 -5.13
CA ASP A 246 27.15 -8.57 -6.41
C ASP A 246 25.99 -7.61 -6.78
N VAL A 247 24.76 -7.99 -6.43
CA VAL A 247 23.57 -7.16 -6.65
C VAL A 247 23.61 -5.94 -5.73
N ALA A 248 23.95 -6.11 -4.45
CA ALA A 248 24.11 -5.00 -3.52
C ALA A 248 25.21 -4.02 -3.98
N GLN A 249 26.36 -4.53 -4.43
CA GLN A 249 27.43 -3.71 -5.01
C GLN A 249 26.96 -2.93 -6.24
N LYS A 250 26.21 -3.57 -7.14
CA LYS A 250 25.63 -2.90 -8.31
C LYS A 250 24.68 -1.76 -7.91
N ILE A 251 23.82 -1.97 -6.92
CA ILE A 251 22.90 -0.93 -6.41
C ILE A 251 23.69 0.25 -5.82
N MET A 252 24.73 -0.01 -5.02
CA MET A 252 25.58 1.05 -4.47
C MET A 252 26.33 1.84 -5.56
N ALA A 253 26.79 1.16 -6.61
CA ALA A 253 27.42 1.81 -7.77
C ALA A 253 26.41 2.68 -8.55
N GLU A 254 25.19 2.19 -8.75
CA GLU A 254 24.12 2.92 -9.43
C GLU A 254 23.65 4.14 -8.64
N ALA A 255 23.59 4.04 -7.31
CA ALA A 255 23.34 5.17 -6.43
C ALA A 255 24.41 6.26 -6.58
N LYS A 256 25.69 5.88 -6.55
CA LYS A 256 26.79 6.81 -6.77
C LYS A 256 26.71 7.49 -8.15
N ALA A 257 26.38 6.74 -9.20
CA ALA A 257 26.20 7.28 -10.55
C ALA A 257 25.00 8.25 -10.64
N SER A 258 24.00 8.07 -9.79
CA SER A 258 22.77 8.87 -9.75
C SER A 258 22.81 10.02 -8.72
N ASN A 259 23.96 10.28 -8.09
CA ASN A 259 24.14 11.22 -6.97
C ASN A 259 23.21 10.93 -5.77
N CYS A 260 22.83 9.67 -5.59
CA CYS A 260 22.09 9.20 -4.43
C CYS A 260 23.07 8.70 -3.36
N THR A 261 22.94 9.20 -2.13
CA THR A 261 23.74 8.73 -1.00
C THR A 261 23.09 7.49 -0.39
N ILE A 262 23.79 6.36 -0.39
CA ILE A 262 23.38 5.19 0.41
C ILE A 262 23.79 5.40 1.86
N VAL A 263 22.83 5.29 2.77
CA VAL A 263 23.04 5.38 4.23
C VAL A 263 22.86 3.99 4.81
N LEU A 264 23.97 3.38 5.24
CA LEU A 264 23.99 2.07 5.91
C LEU A 264 24.18 2.27 7.42
N PRO A 265 23.78 1.28 8.24
CA PRO A 265 24.06 1.30 9.67
C PRO A 265 25.57 1.33 9.95
N VAL A 266 25.97 2.12 10.94
CA VAL A 266 27.34 2.19 11.49
C VAL A 266 27.46 1.46 12.84
N ASP A 267 26.32 1.16 13.46
CA ASP A 267 26.19 0.35 14.67
C ASP A 267 24.88 -0.45 14.63
N GLY A 268 24.83 -1.51 15.43
CA GLY A 268 23.69 -2.44 15.50
C GLY A 268 23.43 -2.89 16.93
N VAL A 269 22.15 -3.14 17.23
CA VAL A 269 21.73 -3.84 18.45
C VAL A 269 21.78 -5.34 18.15
N VAL A 270 22.71 -6.05 18.79
CA VAL A 270 22.92 -7.47 18.55
C VAL A 270 22.41 -8.32 19.71
N ALA A 271 21.91 -9.51 19.40
CA ALA A 271 21.50 -10.52 20.37
C ALA A 271 21.89 -11.92 19.93
N ARG A 272 21.92 -12.87 20.87
CA ARG A 272 22.19 -14.30 20.58
C ARG A 272 20.92 -15.13 20.41
N GLU A 273 19.77 -14.57 20.80
CA GLU A 273 18.46 -15.21 20.71
C GLU A 273 17.45 -14.27 20.05
N PHE A 274 16.65 -14.80 19.13
CA PHE A 274 15.56 -14.06 18.47
C PHE A 274 14.27 -14.20 19.29
N LYS A 275 14.19 -13.46 20.40
CA LYS A 275 13.03 -13.45 21.30
C LYS A 275 12.89 -12.13 22.04
N ALA A 276 11.70 -11.86 22.56
CA ALA A 276 11.44 -10.67 23.36
C ALA A 276 12.33 -10.64 24.60
N ASN A 277 12.88 -9.46 24.90
CA ASN A 277 13.76 -9.20 26.03
C ASN A 277 15.02 -10.08 26.06
N ALA A 278 15.50 -10.54 24.91
CA ALA A 278 16.79 -11.20 24.82
C ALA A 278 17.90 -10.25 25.31
N ALA A 279 18.90 -10.81 26.00
CA ALA A 279 20.10 -10.07 26.36
C ALA A 279 20.76 -9.55 25.08
N ASN A 280 21.00 -8.25 25.03
CA ASN A 280 21.48 -7.55 23.84
C ASN A 280 22.55 -6.54 24.22
N GLU A 281 23.36 -6.17 23.23
CA GLU A 281 24.42 -5.18 23.32
C GLU A 281 24.47 -4.34 22.05
N VAL A 282 24.93 -3.09 22.18
CA VAL A 282 25.17 -2.22 21.02
C VAL A 282 26.64 -2.37 20.62
N VAL A 283 26.87 -2.59 19.34
CA VAL A 283 28.22 -2.75 18.77
C VAL A 283 28.32 -1.99 17.46
N VAL A 284 29.49 -1.44 17.17
CA VAL A 284 29.81 -0.89 15.84
C VAL A 284 29.84 -2.02 14.81
N THR A 285 29.52 -1.72 13.56
CA THR A 285 29.36 -2.76 12.52
C THR A 285 30.65 -3.53 12.23
N GLU A 286 31.82 -2.98 12.52
CA GLU A 286 33.10 -3.70 12.37
C GLU A 286 33.39 -4.70 13.48
N LEU A 287 32.61 -4.70 14.57
CA LEU A 287 32.85 -5.53 15.77
C LEU A 287 31.68 -6.47 16.09
N ILE A 288 30.91 -6.88 15.08
CA ILE A 288 29.79 -7.81 15.25
C ILE A 288 30.30 -9.19 15.70
N PRO A 289 29.85 -9.71 16.86
CA PRO A 289 30.26 -11.04 17.31
C PRO A 289 29.78 -12.14 16.37
N ALA A 290 30.65 -13.10 16.06
CA ALA A 290 30.35 -14.21 15.16
C ALA A 290 29.16 -15.09 15.63
N ASP A 291 28.85 -15.07 16.93
CA ASP A 291 27.76 -15.84 17.52
C ASP A 291 26.44 -15.08 17.68
N ALA A 292 26.40 -13.79 17.32
CA ALA A 292 25.27 -12.88 17.49
C ALA A 292 24.62 -12.47 16.15
N MET A 293 23.42 -11.93 16.22
CA MET A 293 22.63 -11.40 15.10
C MET A 293 22.23 -9.95 15.35
N ILE A 294 22.34 -9.11 14.33
CA ILE A 294 21.83 -7.73 14.30
C ILE A 294 20.32 -7.80 14.16
N LEU A 295 19.60 -7.27 15.15
CA LEU A 295 18.13 -7.28 15.20
C LEU A 295 17.51 -5.89 15.13
N ASP A 296 18.27 -4.85 15.42
CA ASP A 296 17.88 -3.46 15.20
C ASP A 296 19.10 -2.61 14.83
N VAL A 297 18.83 -1.49 14.19
CA VAL A 297 19.85 -0.46 13.89
C VAL A 297 20.24 0.23 15.20
N GLY A 298 21.55 0.48 15.39
CA GLY A 298 22.06 1.05 16.64
C GLY A 298 21.74 2.54 16.81
N PRO A 299 21.92 3.07 18.03
CA PRO A 299 21.61 4.46 18.37
C PRO A 299 22.38 5.48 17.53
N GLN A 300 23.65 5.25 17.16
CA GLN A 300 24.39 6.20 16.33
C GLN A 300 23.79 6.27 14.93
N SER A 301 23.49 5.13 14.34
CA SER A 301 22.84 5.03 13.04
C SER A 301 21.44 5.67 13.04
N VAL A 302 20.70 5.59 14.15
CA VAL A 302 19.42 6.30 14.31
C VAL A 302 19.61 7.81 14.25
N GLU A 303 20.66 8.35 14.86
CA GLU A 303 20.97 9.78 14.75
C GLU A 303 21.30 10.17 13.31
N ASP A 304 22.09 9.36 12.59
CA ASP A 304 22.38 9.58 11.17
C ASP A 304 21.10 9.60 10.32
N VAL A 305 20.16 8.68 10.59
CA VAL A 305 18.85 8.66 9.94
C VAL A 305 18.05 9.94 10.24
N LYS A 306 18.03 10.38 11.51
CA LYS A 306 17.36 11.65 11.88
C LYS A 306 17.99 12.85 11.19
N GLU A 307 19.31 12.90 11.05
CA GLU A 307 19.98 13.97 10.31
C GLU A 307 19.55 14.03 8.85
N TRP A 308 19.38 12.87 8.19
CA TRP A 308 18.86 12.81 6.84
C TRP A 308 17.39 13.24 6.77
N ILE A 309 16.55 12.79 7.70
CA ILE A 309 15.15 13.24 7.80
C ILE A 309 15.08 14.76 8.00
N ALA A 310 15.97 15.33 8.82
CA ALA A 310 16.00 16.77 9.09
C ALA A 310 16.37 17.62 7.86
N LYS A 311 17.16 17.05 6.94
CA LYS A 311 17.55 17.68 5.66
C LYS A 311 16.47 17.51 4.58
N ALA A 312 15.58 16.52 4.73
CA ALA A 312 14.60 16.17 3.72
C ALA A 312 13.44 17.18 3.66
N ALA A 313 13.00 17.48 2.44
CA ALA A 313 11.70 18.10 2.21
C ALA A 313 10.62 17.03 1.97
N THR A 314 11.02 15.86 1.45
CA THR A 314 10.14 14.70 1.25
C THR A 314 10.77 13.43 1.80
N LEU A 315 10.00 12.66 2.56
CA LEU A 315 10.36 11.34 3.07
C LEU A 315 9.43 10.28 2.47
N VAL A 316 10.02 9.20 1.96
CA VAL A 316 9.29 7.99 1.54
C VAL A 316 9.74 6.81 2.40
N TRP A 317 8.81 6.12 3.05
CA TRP A 317 9.15 5.02 3.98
C TRP A 317 8.50 3.69 3.57
N ASN A 318 9.33 2.66 3.34
CA ASN A 318 8.90 1.28 3.17
C ASN A 318 9.75 0.27 3.97
N GLY A 319 9.26 -0.18 5.12
CA GLY A 319 9.85 -1.25 5.93
C GLY A 319 10.53 -0.77 7.22
N PRO A 320 10.46 -1.55 8.31
CA PRO A 320 11.05 -1.18 9.61
C PRO A 320 12.58 -1.26 9.60
N LEU A 321 13.23 -0.53 10.50
CA LEU A 321 14.69 -0.52 10.68
C LEU A 321 15.20 -1.71 11.49
N GLY A 322 14.31 -2.39 12.23
CA GLY A 322 14.63 -3.56 13.05
C GLY A 322 13.45 -4.53 13.14
N ALA A 323 13.62 -5.59 13.94
CA ALA A 323 12.57 -6.57 14.27
C ALA A 323 11.56 -5.96 15.26
N PHE A 324 10.80 -4.98 14.81
CA PHE A 324 9.96 -4.11 15.65
C PHE A 324 8.86 -4.83 16.43
N GLU A 325 8.52 -6.05 16.04
CA GLU A 325 7.57 -6.90 16.75
C GLU A 325 8.12 -7.43 18.08
N ILE A 326 9.44 -7.34 18.28
CA ILE A 326 10.17 -7.96 19.39
C ILE A 326 10.95 -6.90 20.15
N GLN A 327 10.48 -6.51 21.33
CA GLN A 327 11.23 -5.59 22.18
C GLN A 327 12.57 -6.20 22.65
N PRO A 328 13.66 -5.42 22.71
CA PRO A 328 13.76 -3.97 22.47
C PRO A 328 14.15 -3.60 21.03
N PHE A 329 14.00 -4.50 20.05
CA PHE A 329 14.45 -4.34 18.66
C PHE A 329 13.50 -3.48 17.80
N ASP A 330 12.63 -2.72 18.46
CA ASP A 330 11.73 -1.73 17.89
C ASP A 330 12.26 -0.29 18.03
N ALA A 331 13.27 -0.08 18.86
CA ALA A 331 13.73 1.22 19.30
C ALA A 331 14.11 2.15 18.13
N ALA A 332 14.87 1.66 17.14
CA ALA A 332 15.27 2.48 16.00
C ALA A 332 14.08 2.91 15.15
N THR A 333 13.19 1.95 14.86
CA THR A 333 11.99 2.19 14.04
C THR A 333 11.09 3.22 14.72
N VAL A 334 10.83 3.06 16.03
CA VAL A 334 10.03 4.00 16.81
C VAL A 334 10.67 5.39 16.87
N ALA A 335 11.99 5.47 17.11
CA ALA A 335 12.69 6.74 17.21
C ALA A 335 12.68 7.52 15.89
N ALA A 336 12.97 6.85 14.77
CA ALA A 336 12.94 7.48 13.45
C ALA A 336 11.50 7.87 13.04
N ALA A 337 10.50 7.04 13.35
CA ALA A 337 9.09 7.31 13.02
C ALA A 337 8.57 8.53 13.78
N ARG A 338 8.85 8.63 15.08
CA ARG A 338 8.47 9.79 15.90
C ARG A 338 9.12 11.07 15.43
N PHE A 339 10.40 11.00 15.04
CA PHE A 339 11.10 12.17 14.51
C PHE A 339 10.49 12.62 13.16
N ALA A 340 10.23 11.70 12.24
CA ALA A 340 9.56 12.02 10.98
C ALA A 340 8.19 12.67 11.19
N ALA A 341 7.37 12.10 12.09
CA ALA A 341 6.06 12.64 12.45
C ALA A 341 6.15 14.07 13.03
N GLU A 342 7.12 14.33 13.91
CA GLU A 342 7.36 15.68 14.44
C GLU A 342 7.66 16.69 13.31
N ARG A 343 8.54 16.32 12.37
CA ARG A 343 8.90 17.18 11.23
C ARG A 343 7.73 17.42 10.29
N THR A 344 6.86 16.44 10.12
CA THR A 344 5.64 16.56 9.33
C THR A 344 4.61 17.46 10.00
N LYS A 345 4.36 17.29 11.30
CA LYS A 345 3.49 18.20 12.07
C LYS A 345 3.98 19.64 12.06
N ALA A 346 5.30 19.83 12.05
CA ALA A 346 5.91 21.15 11.91
C ALA A 346 5.76 21.76 10.51
N GLY A 347 5.20 21.04 9.53
CA GLY A 347 5.04 21.49 8.16
C GLY A 347 6.34 21.54 7.35
N THR A 348 7.41 20.93 7.86
CA THR A 348 8.75 20.96 7.23
C THR A 348 9.06 19.73 6.38
N LEU A 349 8.23 18.69 6.48
CA LEU A 349 8.44 17.41 5.80
C LEU A 349 7.13 16.84 5.25
N VAL A 350 7.10 16.57 3.95
CA VAL A 350 6.08 15.71 3.34
C VAL A 350 6.48 14.26 3.57
N SER A 351 5.72 13.50 4.36
CA SER A 351 6.03 12.10 4.69
C SER A 351 5.00 11.14 4.11
N VAL A 352 5.46 10.26 3.23
CA VAL A 352 4.64 9.23 2.58
C VAL A 352 5.16 7.87 3.02
N ALA A 353 4.31 7.06 3.64
CA ALA A 353 4.66 5.73 4.09
C ALA A 353 3.70 4.68 3.51
N GLY A 354 4.19 3.45 3.33
CA GLY A 354 3.35 2.35 2.88
C GLY A 354 4.03 0.99 2.99
N GLY A 355 3.21 -0.06 2.81
CA GLY A 355 3.58 -1.45 3.07
C GLY A 355 3.08 -1.92 4.44
N GLY A 356 2.60 -3.16 4.52
CA GLY A 356 1.92 -3.69 5.71
C GLY A 356 2.74 -3.53 6.99
N ASP A 357 4.01 -3.94 6.95
CA ASP A 357 4.91 -3.86 8.12
C ASP A 357 5.22 -2.41 8.50
N THR A 358 5.35 -1.49 7.53
CA THR A 358 5.53 -0.06 7.79
C THR A 358 4.32 0.51 8.52
N VAL A 359 3.11 0.21 8.04
CA VAL A 359 1.87 0.69 8.66
C VAL A 359 1.74 0.16 10.09
N ALA A 360 2.01 -1.14 10.30
CA ALA A 360 2.02 -1.73 11.62
C ALA A 360 3.05 -1.06 12.55
N ALA A 361 4.26 -0.79 12.06
CA ALA A 361 5.31 -0.13 12.81
C ALA A 361 4.98 1.33 13.17
N LEU A 362 4.36 2.09 12.26
CA LEU A 362 3.92 3.47 12.53
C LEU A 362 2.78 3.52 13.56
N ASN A 363 1.86 2.55 13.51
CA ASN A 363 0.82 2.38 14.53
C ASN A 363 1.43 2.01 15.89
N HIS A 364 2.39 1.07 15.91
CA HIS A 364 3.15 0.70 17.11
C HIS A 364 3.88 1.90 17.73
N ALA A 365 4.46 2.76 16.89
CA ALA A 365 5.12 3.99 17.32
C ALA A 365 4.13 5.08 17.80
N GLY A 366 2.84 4.94 17.47
CA GLY A 366 1.77 5.87 17.81
C GLY A 366 1.72 7.14 16.94
N VAL A 367 2.17 7.05 15.69
CA VAL A 367 2.37 8.23 14.82
C VAL A 367 1.78 8.11 13.41
N ALA A 368 1.00 7.07 13.12
CA ALA A 368 0.45 6.87 11.77
C ALA A 368 -0.38 8.07 11.29
N ASP A 369 -1.20 8.67 12.17
CA ASP A 369 -2.03 9.85 11.85
C ASP A 369 -1.24 11.15 11.73
N ASP A 370 0.05 11.14 12.08
CA ASP A 370 0.92 12.31 12.06
C ASP A 370 1.75 12.43 10.76
N PHE A 371 1.71 11.38 9.93
CA PHE A 371 2.35 11.38 8.61
C PHE A 371 1.48 12.12 7.59
N SER A 372 2.09 12.63 6.51
CA SER A 372 1.32 13.32 5.47
C SER A 372 0.40 12.35 4.73
N TYR A 373 0.85 11.11 4.54
CA TYR A 373 0.04 10.05 3.97
C TYR A 373 0.54 8.65 4.35
N VAL A 374 -0.38 7.77 4.74
CA VAL A 374 -0.11 6.35 5.00
C VAL A 374 -0.95 5.48 4.05
N SER A 375 -0.28 4.87 3.08
CA SER A 375 -0.90 3.98 2.11
C SER A 375 -1.21 2.62 2.73
N THR A 376 -2.45 2.16 2.56
CA THR A 376 -2.88 0.80 2.95
C THR A 376 -2.90 -0.15 1.75
N ALA A 377 -2.41 0.30 0.60
CA ALA A 377 -2.49 -0.44 -0.65
C ALA A 377 -1.43 -1.52 -0.84
N GLY A 378 -0.57 -1.71 0.18
CA GLY A 378 0.35 -2.85 0.29
C GLY A 378 1.20 -3.05 -0.97
N GLY A 379 0.91 -4.13 -1.70
CA GLY A 379 1.63 -4.49 -2.92
C GLY A 379 1.51 -3.46 -4.06
N ALA A 380 0.37 -2.79 -4.21
CA ALA A 380 0.21 -1.79 -5.27
C ALA A 380 1.12 -0.56 -5.04
N PHE A 381 1.22 -0.12 -3.78
CA PHE A 381 2.14 0.94 -3.38
C PHE A 381 3.59 0.54 -3.66
N LEU A 382 3.97 -0.70 -3.35
CA LEU A 382 5.31 -1.23 -3.60
C LEU A 382 5.63 -1.30 -5.10
N GLU A 383 4.76 -1.91 -5.91
CA GLU A 383 4.97 -2.01 -7.37
C GLU A 383 5.06 -0.63 -8.02
N TRP A 384 4.28 0.35 -7.55
CA TRP A 384 4.40 1.73 -8.01
C TRP A 384 5.76 2.34 -7.63
N MET A 385 6.23 2.12 -6.39
CA MET A 385 7.56 2.56 -5.95
C MET A 385 8.70 1.85 -6.69
N GLU A 386 8.47 0.66 -7.24
CA GLU A 386 9.39 -0.04 -8.15
C GLU A 386 9.41 0.59 -9.56
N GLY A 387 8.53 1.56 -9.82
CA GLY A 387 8.38 2.22 -11.12
C GLY A 387 7.55 1.42 -12.12
N LYS A 388 6.79 0.42 -11.66
CA LYS A 388 5.89 -0.36 -12.51
C LYS A 388 4.63 0.44 -12.79
N GLU A 389 4.16 0.34 -14.03
CA GLU A 389 2.85 0.86 -14.40
C GLU A 389 1.76 -0.04 -13.79
N LEU A 390 0.79 0.55 -13.09
CA LEU A 390 -0.32 -0.19 -12.51
C LEU A 390 -1.50 -0.20 -13.51
N PRO A 391 -1.93 -1.37 -14.03
CA PRO A 391 -2.92 -1.43 -15.11
C PRO A 391 -4.24 -0.70 -14.78
N GLY A 392 -4.75 -0.88 -13.57
CA GLY A 392 -5.99 -0.24 -13.11
C GLY A 392 -5.87 1.25 -12.85
N VAL A 393 -4.65 1.82 -12.82
CA VAL A 393 -4.39 3.26 -12.81
C VAL A 393 -4.21 3.77 -14.23
N ALA A 394 -3.40 3.06 -15.04
CA ALA A 394 -3.07 3.46 -16.40
C ALA A 394 -4.32 3.68 -17.24
N VAL A 395 -5.31 2.79 -17.10
CA VAL A 395 -6.59 2.85 -17.81
C VAL A 395 -7.49 4.03 -17.42
N LEU A 396 -7.20 4.72 -16.31
CA LEU A 396 -7.93 5.92 -15.85
C LEU A 396 -7.32 7.23 -16.39
N SER A 397 -6.15 7.15 -17.02
CA SER A 397 -5.45 8.33 -17.54
C SER A 397 -6.30 9.03 -18.59
N LYS A 398 -6.28 10.38 -18.60
CA LYS A 398 -6.97 11.15 -19.62
C LYS A 398 -6.32 10.84 -20.98
N SER A 399 -7.10 10.35 -21.94
CA SER A 399 -6.67 10.30 -23.34
C SER A 399 -6.35 11.73 -23.80
N GLU A 400 -5.19 11.92 -24.45
CA GLU A 400 -4.80 13.22 -25.03
C GLU A 400 -5.82 13.74 -26.05
#